data_AF-A0A379LVA4-F1
#
_entry.id   AF-A0A379LVA4-F1
#
_cell.length_a   1.000
_cell.length_b   1.000
_cell.length_c   1.000
_cell.angle_alpha   90.00
_cell.angle_beta   90.00
_cell.angle_gamma   90.00
#
_symmetry.space_group_name_H-M   'P 1'
#
loop_
_entity.id
_entity.type
_entity.pdbx_description
1 polymer ?
#
loop_
_entity_poly.entity_id
_entity_poly.type
_entity_poly.pdbx_seq_one_letter_code
_entity_poly.pdbx_strand_id
1 'polypeptide(L)' 'MKEMGKPVSECMMVAAHGWDVGGAKRAGMKTAFVTRKGQVLYPLAPVPDLIVSDIGELAAKIKPLC' A
#
# COMPACT_ATOMS: atom_id res chain seq x y z
N MET A 1 -6.15 12.61 -1.69
CA MET A 1 -6.28 12.55 -3.17
C MET A 1 -7.33 13.47 -3.80
N LYS A 2 -8.03 14.28 -3.00
CA LYS A 2 -8.72 15.50 -3.47
C LYS A 2 -7.82 16.38 -4.34
N GLU A 3 -6.55 16.54 -3.96
CA GLU A 3 -5.53 17.24 -4.75
C GLU A 3 -5.26 16.61 -6.12
N MET A 4 -5.37 15.28 -6.22
CA MET A 4 -5.22 14.55 -7.49
C MET A 4 -6.53 14.43 -8.27
N GLY A 5 -7.66 14.86 -7.70
CA GLY A 5 -8.98 14.72 -8.33
C GLY A 5 -9.39 13.27 -8.65
N LYS A 6 -8.87 12.29 -7.91
CA LYS A 6 -9.12 10.85 -8.15
C LYS A 6 -10.04 10.24 -7.09
N PRO A 7 -10.70 9.09 -7.37
CA PRO A 7 -11.40 8.30 -6.36
C PRO A 7 -10.41 7.46 -5.54
N VAL A 8 -10.71 7.22 -4.26
CA VAL A 8 -9.80 6.56 -3.30
C VAL A 8 -9.31 5.19 -3.78
N SER A 9 -10.18 4.46 -4.48
CA SER A 9 -9.91 3.16 -5.09
C SER A 9 -8.88 3.17 -6.22
N GLU A 10 -8.59 4.32 -6.83
CA GLU A 10 -7.60 4.46 -7.92
C GLU A 10 -6.18 4.70 -7.40
N CYS A 11 -5.94 4.59 -6.10
CA CYS A 11 -4.71 5.08 -5.51
C CYS A 11 -4.18 4.14 -4.47
N MET A 12 -2.88 4.22 -4.26
CA MET A 12 -2.15 3.25 -3.48
C MET A 12 -1.42 3.93 -2.33
N MET A 13 -1.64 3.42 -1.12
CA MET A 13 -0.78 3.71 0.02
C MET A 13 0.41 2.75 -0.01
N VAL A 14 1.62 3.30 0.04
CA VAL A 14 2.88 2.54 0.10
C VAL A 14 3.58 2.87 1.40
N ALA A 15 3.70 1.92 2.32
CA ALA A 15 4.31 2.16 3.62
C ALA A 15 4.94 0.90 4.21
N ALA A 16 5.91 1.09 5.12
CA ALA A 16 6.51 0.02 5.89
C ALA A 16 5.86 -0.19 7.26
N HIS A 17 5.00 0.73 7.71
CA HIS A 17 4.29 0.60 8.98
C HIS A 17 2.91 -0.05 8.74
N GLY A 18 2.63 -1.13 9.46
CA GLY A 18 1.39 -1.90 9.26
C GLY A 18 0.11 -1.10 9.53
N TRP A 19 0.16 -0.09 10.42
CA TRP A 19 -1.03 0.71 10.76
C TRP A 19 -1.40 1.73 9.68
N ASP A 20 -0.42 2.31 8.97
CA ASP A 20 -0.66 3.17 7.79
C ASP A 20 -1.36 2.37 6.69
N VAL A 21 -0.81 1.19 6.39
CA VAL A 21 -1.33 0.26 5.38
C VAL A 21 -2.73 -0.21 5.77
N GLY A 22 -2.94 -0.59 7.02
CA GLY A 22 -4.23 -1.04 7.51
C GLY A 22 -5.30 0.05 7.49
N GLY A 23 -4.95 1.27 7.89
CA GLY A 23 -5.84 2.43 7.82
C GLY A 23 -6.24 2.76 6.38
N ALA A 24 -5.28 2.82 5.47
CA ALA A 24 -5.52 3.07 4.05
C ALA A 24 -6.41 1.98 3.41
N LYS A 25 -6.19 0.71 3.77
CA LYS A 25 -7.01 -0.40 3.26
C LYS A 25 -8.47 -0.28 3.72
N ARG A 26 -8.71 0.07 4.98
CA ARG A 26 -10.05 0.35 5.51
C ARG A 26 -10.71 1.57 4.86
N ALA A 27 -9.92 2.55 4.46
CA ALA A 27 -10.39 3.72 3.72
C ALA A 27 -10.73 3.43 2.24
N GLY A 28 -10.48 2.21 1.74
CA GLY A 28 -10.79 1.80 0.37
C GLY A 28 -9.66 2.05 -0.64
N MET A 29 -8.43 2.33 -0.17
CA MET A 29 -7.26 2.44 -1.05
C MET A 29 -6.75 1.06 -1.45
N LYS A 30 -6.02 1.01 -2.58
CA LYS A 30 -5.05 -0.06 -2.80
C LYS A 30 -3.88 0.13 -1.83
N THR A 31 -3.18 -0.93 -1.47
CA THR A 31 -2.08 -0.83 -0.51
C THR A 31 -0.91 -1.75 -0.81
N ALA A 32 0.30 -1.25 -0.56
CA ALA A 32 1.54 -2.01 -0.64
C ALA A 32 2.32 -1.87 0.68
N PHE A 33 2.61 -3.00 1.31
CA PHE A 33 3.49 -3.07 2.47
C PHE A 33 4.93 -3.35 2.04
N VAL A 34 5.83 -2.41 2.35
CA VAL A 34 7.27 -2.57 2.07
C VAL A 34 7.95 -3.14 3.30
N THR A 35 8.43 -4.38 3.23
CA THR A 35 9.02 -5.06 4.38
C THR A 35 10.29 -4.34 4.84
N ARG A 36 10.40 -4.13 6.15
CA ARG A 36 11.58 -3.59 6.82
C ARG A 36 11.81 -4.37 8.10
N LYS A 37 13.08 -4.54 8.50
CA LYS A 37 13.44 -5.23 9.74
C LYS A 37 12.72 -4.56 10.93
N GLY A 38 12.02 -5.36 11.73
CA GLY A 38 11.26 -4.89 12.90
C GLY A 38 9.87 -4.33 12.60
N GLN A 39 9.48 -4.22 11.32
CA GLN A 39 8.12 -3.86 10.93
C GLN A 39 7.29 -5.11 10.62
N VAL A 40 6.02 -5.07 11.02
CA VAL A 40 5.07 -6.15 10.81
C VAL A 40 3.75 -5.62 10.27
N LEU A 41 3.00 -6.48 9.59
CA LEU A 41 1.62 -6.20 9.24
C LEU A 41 0.80 -5.99 10.52
N TYR A 42 -0.20 -5.10 10.45
CA TYR A 42 -1.10 -4.91 11.57
C TYR A 42 -2.11 -6.07 11.61
N PRO A 43 -2.07 -6.96 12.64
CA PRO A 43 -2.84 -8.21 12.61
C PRO A 43 -4.35 -8.03 12.53
N LEU A 44 -4.85 -6.87 12.97
CA LEU A 44 -6.27 -6.54 12.97
C LEU A 44 -6.72 -5.81 11.70
N ALA A 45 -5.83 -5.56 10.73
CA ALA A 45 -6.20 -4.95 9.46
C ALA A 45 -6.40 -6.00 8.36
N PRO A 46 -7.19 -5.68 7.32
CA PRO A 46 -7.21 -6.49 6.11
C PRO A 46 -5.81 -6.58 5.48
N VAL A 47 -5.56 -7.70 4.78
CA VAL A 47 -4.28 -7.96 4.11
C VAL A 47 -4.03 -6.90 3.03
N PRO A 48 -2.78 -6.41 2.86
CA PRO A 48 -2.45 -5.48 1.79
C PRO A 48 -2.59 -6.11 0.41
N ASP A 49 -2.75 -5.30 -0.64
CA ASP A 49 -2.79 -5.81 -2.01
C ASP A 49 -1.43 -6.35 -2.46
N LEU A 50 -0.34 -5.73 -2.01
CA LEU A 50 1.02 -6.15 -2.30
C LEU A 50 1.88 -6.17 -1.02
N ILE A 51 2.75 -7.18 -0.93
CA ILE A 51 3.86 -7.24 0.01
C ILE A 51 5.13 -7.33 -0.83
N VAL A 52 6.09 -6.44 -0.55
CA VAL A 52 7.31 -6.26 -1.34
C VAL A 52 8.49 -5.96 -0.43
N SER A 53 9.70 -6.34 -0.85
CA SER A 53 10.94 -6.13 -0.12
C SER A 53 11.48 -4.70 -0.23
N ASP A 54 11.26 -4.06 -1.37
CA ASP A 54 11.67 -2.69 -1.64
C ASP A 54 10.80 -2.02 -2.73
N ILE A 55 11.16 -0.78 -3.08
CA ILE A 55 10.44 0.03 -4.07
C ILE A 55 10.71 -0.46 -5.51
N GLY A 56 11.84 -1.11 -5.77
CA GLY A 56 12.14 -1.70 -7.07
C GLY A 56 11.22 -2.88 -7.36
N GLU A 57 11.03 -3.78 -6.38
CA GLU A 57 10.05 -4.87 -6.48
C GLU A 57 8.63 -4.33 -6.64
N LEU A 58 8.28 -3.25 -5.93
CA LEU A 58 6.99 -2.59 -6.10
C LEU A 58 6.80 -2.09 -7.54
N ALA A 59 7.79 -1.38 -8.08
CA ALA A 59 7.74 -0.85 -9.44
C ALA A 59 7.57 -1.96 -10.48
N ALA A 60 8.22 -3.12 -10.27
CA ALA A 60 8.08 -4.28 -11.16
C ALA A 60 6.68 -4.94 -11.09
N LYS A 61 5.98 -4.83 -9.94
CA LYS A 61 4.64 -5.41 -9.75
C LYS A 61 3.50 -4.48 -10.16
N ILE A 62 3.70 -3.17 -10.09
CA ILE A 62 2.70 -2.20 -10.54
C ILE A 62 2.72 -2.15 -12.07
N LYS A 63 1.57 -2.38 -12.71
CA LYS A 63 1.45 -2.19 -14.16
C LYS A 63 1.80 -0.75 -14.54
N PRO A 64 2.68 -0.52 -15.52
CA PRO A 64 2.88 0.80 -16.09
C PRO A 64 1.55 1.40 -16.56
N LEU A 65 1.46 2.72 -16.51
CA LEU A 65 0.33 3.48 -17.05
C LEU A 65 0.42 3.59 -18.59
N CYS A 66 0.73 2.49 -19.28
CA CYS A 66 0.55 2.27 -20.72
C CYS A 66 1.01 0.85 -21.08
#